data_AF-A0A854NDZ1-F1
#
_entry.id   AF-A0A854NDZ1-F1
#
_cell.length_a   1.000
_cell.length_b   1.000
_cell.length_c   1.000
_cell.angle_alpha   90.00
_cell.angle_beta   90.00
_cell.angle_gamma   90.00
#
_symmetry.space_group_name_H-M   'P 1'
#
loop_
_entity.id
_entity.type
_entity.pdbx_description
1 polymer ?
#
loop_
_entity_poly.entity_id
_entity_poly.type
_entity_poly.pdbx_seq_one_letter_code
_entity_poly.pdbx_strand_id
1 'polypeptide(L)'
;MISRRSFLGACALASVAGAVQACSNKAGSAGVRNDASGHLIVLGTGGTIACTNVDGALVPTVSGEELVAGVYDTFDKDKLSIDVRQVSQLDSSAMTLKDTDMIITEVLKAVKEDGVTGVIVTHGTDSMEESAIAVDTFLDSDVPVVFTGSMLPFDDPKTDGPANLLLAVRTATAPENRGKGAFIAFGEKTLRARGAYKSNANSVDGFDSNADNELTRPAALAYKPLEHQRVDIIAAYPGAPRALVDASLASGAKALVIEGMGAGNVGGDIALAISDALDKKIPVVMSTRVDAGRVEGTYGGAGGGATLAAKGVIGADILRAGQSRILLACALATKTDPKTLF
;
A
#
# COMPACT_ATOMS: atom_id res chain seq x y z
N MET A 1 -46.79 16.79 -68.37
CA MET A 1 -48.14 16.25 -68.12
C MET A 1 -48.09 15.40 -66.87
N ILE A 2 -48.87 15.80 -65.85
CA ILE A 2 -49.66 14.97 -64.91
C ILE A 2 -48.86 13.98 -64.05
N SER A 3 -48.51 14.28 -62.78
CA SER A 3 -49.35 14.37 -61.56
C SER A 3 -49.75 13.02 -60.94
N ARG A 4 -49.36 12.82 -59.67
CA ARG A 4 -50.17 12.36 -58.51
C ARG A 4 -49.24 12.39 -57.27
N ARG A 5 -49.43 13.26 -56.25
CA ARG A 5 -50.44 13.25 -55.15
C ARG A 5 -50.41 11.93 -54.38
N SER A 6 -50.36 11.81 -53.05
CA SER A 6 -50.37 12.71 -51.87
C SER A 6 -50.08 11.79 -50.66
N PHE A 7 -49.62 12.31 -49.52
CA PHE A 7 -50.23 12.04 -48.20
C PHE A 7 -49.55 12.94 -47.15
N LEU A 8 -50.25 14.02 -46.75
CA LEU A 8 -50.00 14.76 -45.52
C LEU A 8 -50.70 14.01 -44.38
N GLY A 9 -49.98 13.76 -43.29
CA GLY A 9 -50.53 13.42 -41.99
C GLY A 9 -49.95 14.39 -40.97
N ALA A 10 -50.77 15.32 -40.49
CA ALA A 10 -50.42 16.27 -39.44
C ALA A 10 -50.35 15.53 -38.09
N CYS A 11 -49.28 15.76 -37.32
CA CYS A 11 -49.26 15.45 -35.89
C CYS A 11 -48.85 16.72 -35.15
N ALA A 12 -49.83 17.32 -34.47
CA ALA A 12 -49.62 18.38 -33.50
C ALA A 12 -49.04 17.76 -32.23
N LEU A 13 -47.84 18.20 -31.83
CA LEU A 13 -47.30 17.92 -30.50
C LEU A 13 -47.47 19.18 -29.66
N ALA A 14 -48.42 19.08 -28.73
CA ALA A 14 -48.67 20.06 -27.69
C ALA A 14 -47.44 20.15 -26.76
N SER A 15 -47.00 21.39 -26.53
CA SER A 15 -45.99 21.73 -25.52
C SER A 15 -46.61 21.61 -24.12
N VAL A 16 -46.18 20.61 -23.36
CA VAL A 16 -46.43 20.55 -21.92
C VAL A 16 -45.18 21.07 -21.23
N ALA A 17 -45.22 22.33 -20.83
CA ALA A 17 -44.28 22.90 -19.87
C ALA A 17 -44.55 22.26 -18.49
N GLY A 18 -43.82 21.20 -18.17
CA GLY A 18 -43.78 20.63 -16.84
C GLY A 18 -42.72 21.34 -16.01
N ALA A 19 -43.15 22.12 -15.02
CA ALA A 19 -42.27 22.66 -13.99
C ALA A 19 -41.57 21.49 -13.25
N VAL A 20 -40.26 21.38 -13.41
CA VAL A 20 -39.44 20.46 -12.62
C VAL A 20 -39.31 21.08 -11.24
N GLN A 21 -40.19 20.66 -10.34
CA GLN A 21 -40.07 20.96 -8.92
C GLN A 21 -38.85 20.21 -8.40
N ALA A 22 -37.79 20.96 -8.08
CA ALA A 22 -36.61 20.44 -7.41
C ALA A 22 -37.05 19.83 -6.06
N CYS A 23 -37.12 18.50 -6.00
CA CYS A 23 -37.19 17.79 -4.74
C CYS A 23 -35.85 17.99 -4.02
N SER A 24 -35.79 19.02 -3.18
CA SER A 24 -34.78 19.15 -2.14
C SER A 24 -34.97 17.99 -1.16
N ASN A 25 -34.24 16.90 -1.36
CA ASN A 25 -34.10 15.85 -0.36
C ASN A 25 -33.17 16.35 0.75
N LYS A 26 -33.72 17.12 1.68
CA LYS A 26 -33.20 17.17 3.06
C LYS A 26 -33.60 15.88 3.76
N ALA A 27 -32.92 14.79 3.42
CA ALA A 27 -32.89 13.62 4.28
C ALA A 27 -31.80 13.87 5.32
N GLY A 28 -32.20 14.47 6.45
CA GLY A 28 -31.37 14.45 7.65
C GLY A 28 -31.24 13.01 8.11
N SER A 29 -30.13 12.34 7.79
CA SER A 29 -29.65 11.29 8.67
C SER A 29 -29.28 11.98 9.97
N ALA A 30 -29.88 11.55 11.08
CA ALA A 30 -29.35 11.89 12.39
C ALA A 30 -27.98 11.20 12.49
N GLY A 31 -26.96 11.89 11.97
CA GLY A 31 -25.61 11.38 11.84
C GLY A 31 -25.08 10.99 13.21
N VAL A 32 -24.61 9.76 13.33
CA VAL A 32 -23.66 9.38 14.37
C VAL A 32 -22.49 10.37 14.22
N ARG A 33 -22.43 11.37 15.09
CA ARG A 33 -21.29 12.29 15.12
C ARG A 33 -20.06 11.45 15.47
N ASN A 34 -19.07 11.44 14.59
CA ASN A 34 -17.82 10.78 14.86
C ASN A 34 -17.17 11.46 16.08
N ASP A 35 -16.79 10.66 17.08
CA ASP A 35 -16.30 11.12 18.40
C ASP A 35 -14.77 11.15 18.49
N ALA A 36 -14.08 11.02 17.35
CA ALA A 36 -12.63 11.13 17.27
C ALA A 36 -12.14 12.47 17.83
N SER A 37 -11.01 12.42 18.51
CA SER A 37 -10.35 13.60 19.07
C SER A 37 -8.84 13.48 18.93
N GLY A 38 -8.16 14.62 18.84
CA GLY A 38 -6.72 14.68 18.67
C GLY A 38 -6.30 15.67 17.59
N HIS A 39 -5.00 15.68 17.33
CA HIS A 39 -4.39 16.44 16.25
C HIS A 39 -3.75 15.47 15.26
N LEU A 40 -4.20 15.52 14.00
CA LEU A 40 -3.71 14.67 12.93
C LEU A 40 -2.93 15.48 11.90
N ILE A 41 -1.90 14.87 11.33
CA ILE A 41 -1.25 15.35 10.11
C ILE A 41 -1.57 14.39 8.97
N VAL A 42 -2.09 14.91 7.86
CA VAL A 42 -2.29 14.17 6.61
C VAL A 42 -1.17 14.55 5.64
N LEU A 43 -0.39 13.56 5.24
CA LEU A 43 0.70 13.66 4.27
C LEU A 43 0.22 13.12 2.91
N GLY A 44 0.10 14.00 1.93
CA GLY A 44 -0.28 13.64 0.56
C GLY A 44 0.91 13.20 -0.27
N THR A 45 0.91 11.97 -0.78
CA THR A 45 1.96 11.47 -1.70
C THR A 45 1.46 11.28 -3.14
N GLY A 46 0.15 11.43 -3.37
CA GLY A 46 -0.52 11.23 -4.65
C GLY A 46 -1.51 10.06 -4.60
N GLY A 47 -1.54 9.26 -5.67
CA GLY A 47 -2.42 8.11 -5.81
C GLY A 47 -3.80 8.42 -6.38
N THR A 48 -4.51 7.36 -6.76
CA THR A 48 -5.85 7.42 -7.38
C THR A 48 -6.86 8.27 -6.59
N ILE A 49 -6.70 8.32 -5.27
CA ILE A 49 -7.56 9.09 -4.37
C ILE A 49 -7.53 10.60 -4.63
N ALA A 50 -6.43 11.10 -5.22
CA ALA A 50 -6.26 12.49 -5.61
C ALA A 50 -6.40 12.70 -7.14
N CYS A 51 -6.76 11.65 -7.89
CA CYS A 51 -6.91 11.70 -9.34
C CYS A 51 -8.35 11.96 -9.78
N THR A 52 -8.52 12.68 -10.88
CA THR A 52 -9.78 12.73 -11.64
C THR A 52 -9.58 12.21 -13.05
N ASN A 53 -10.68 11.90 -13.73
CA ASN A 53 -10.64 11.53 -15.13
C ASN A 53 -10.49 12.77 -16.02
N VAL A 54 -9.38 12.86 -16.77
CA VAL A 54 -9.12 13.86 -17.80
C VAL A 54 -8.93 13.13 -19.12
N ASP A 55 -9.89 13.25 -20.03
CA ASP A 55 -9.88 12.60 -21.36
C ASP A 55 -9.63 11.07 -21.34
N GLY A 56 -10.16 10.39 -20.33
CA GLY A 56 -10.02 8.93 -20.15
C GLY A 56 -8.76 8.50 -19.39
N ALA A 57 -7.90 9.44 -19.01
CA ALA A 57 -6.71 9.18 -18.20
C ALA A 57 -6.90 9.68 -16.76
N LEU A 58 -6.31 8.96 -15.79
CA LEU A 58 -6.28 9.41 -14.41
C LEU A 58 -5.14 10.39 -14.20
N VAL A 59 -5.47 11.61 -13.78
CA VAL A 59 -4.50 12.69 -13.56
C VAL A 59 -4.70 13.22 -12.14
N PRO A 60 -3.64 13.43 -11.35
CA PRO A 60 -3.76 13.93 -9.99
C PRO A 60 -4.10 15.42 -10.01
N THR A 61 -5.39 15.75 -9.82
CA THR A 61 -5.95 17.11 -9.94
C THR A 61 -6.45 17.67 -8.62
N VAL A 62 -6.59 16.83 -7.60
CA VAL A 62 -7.20 17.18 -6.30
C VAL A 62 -6.10 17.45 -5.28
N SER A 63 -6.22 18.56 -4.53
CA SER A 63 -5.28 18.88 -3.44
C SER A 63 -5.57 18.03 -2.20
N GLY A 64 -4.57 17.87 -1.32
CA GLY A 64 -4.80 17.17 -0.06
C GLY A 64 -5.89 17.82 0.81
N GLU A 65 -5.96 19.16 0.83
CA GLU A 65 -6.97 19.91 1.58
C GLU A 65 -8.38 19.64 1.06
N GLU A 66 -8.54 19.66 -0.28
CA GLU A 66 -9.82 19.33 -0.91
C GLU A 66 -10.24 17.89 -0.62
N LEU A 67 -9.29 16.97 -0.67
CA LEU A 67 -9.51 15.55 -0.37
C LEU A 67 -10.00 15.34 1.07
N VAL A 68 -9.43 16.05 2.04
CA VAL A 68 -9.74 15.90 3.46
C VAL A 68 -11.00 16.67 3.88
N ALA A 69 -11.32 17.79 3.22
CA ALA A 69 -12.39 18.70 3.62
C ALA A 69 -13.74 18.00 3.84
N GLY A 70 -14.17 17.16 2.89
CA GLY A 70 -15.46 16.47 2.97
C GLY A 70 -15.57 15.48 4.13
N VAL A 71 -14.46 14.83 4.51
CA VAL A 71 -14.41 13.92 5.66
C VAL A 71 -14.34 14.72 6.96
N TYR A 72 -13.51 15.77 7.00
CA TYR A 72 -13.29 16.59 8.19
C TYR A 72 -14.56 17.30 8.66
N ASP A 73 -15.43 17.73 7.75
CA ASP A 73 -16.73 18.35 8.07
C ASP A 73 -17.69 17.43 8.84
N THR A 74 -17.42 16.12 8.90
CA THR A 74 -18.21 15.16 9.68
C THR A 74 -17.79 15.03 11.15
N PHE A 75 -16.69 15.68 11.55
CA PHE A 75 -16.13 15.62 12.91
C PHE A 75 -16.38 16.91 13.70
N ASP A 76 -16.30 16.78 15.02
CA ASP A 76 -16.33 17.92 15.94
C ASP A 76 -14.98 18.66 15.91
N LYS A 77 -14.95 19.83 15.26
CA LYS A 77 -13.73 20.64 15.05
C LYS A 77 -13.15 21.22 16.35
N ASP A 78 -13.91 21.20 17.45
CA ASP A 78 -13.40 21.57 18.77
C ASP A 78 -12.59 20.42 19.41
N LYS A 79 -12.69 19.19 18.87
CA LYS A 79 -12.04 17.98 19.39
C LYS A 79 -10.98 17.40 18.47
N LEU A 80 -11.16 17.55 17.15
CA LEU A 80 -10.26 17.04 16.13
C LEU A 80 -9.71 18.19 15.29
N SER A 81 -8.39 18.29 15.17
CA SER A 81 -7.72 19.14 14.19
C SER A 81 -6.99 18.28 13.15
N ILE A 82 -7.00 18.72 11.89
CA ILE A 82 -6.28 18.06 10.79
C ILE A 82 -5.47 19.11 10.03
N ASP A 83 -4.15 18.93 10.02
CA ASP A 83 -3.24 19.66 9.13
C ASP A 83 -2.93 18.82 7.90
N VAL A 84 -2.95 19.42 6.71
CA VAL A 84 -2.63 18.72 5.47
C VAL A 84 -1.32 19.26 4.88
N ARG A 85 -0.48 18.35 4.39
CA ARG A 85 0.80 18.68 3.77
C ARG A 85 1.01 17.84 2.53
N GLN A 86 1.34 18.50 1.41
CA GLN A 86 1.75 17.79 0.21
C GLN A 86 3.23 17.41 0.31
N VAL A 87 3.52 16.11 0.30
CA VAL A 87 4.89 15.55 0.29
C VAL A 87 5.34 15.30 -1.14
N SER A 88 4.50 14.64 -1.94
CA SER A 88 4.75 14.33 -3.35
C SER A 88 3.44 14.18 -4.11
N GLN A 89 3.49 14.04 -5.44
CA GLN A 89 2.32 13.77 -6.27
C GLN A 89 2.71 12.76 -7.36
N LEU A 90 2.98 11.53 -6.93
CA LEU A 90 3.56 10.48 -7.78
C LEU A 90 2.57 9.33 -7.98
N ASP A 91 2.69 8.68 -9.14
CA ASP A 91 2.12 7.35 -9.38
C ASP A 91 2.91 6.33 -8.56
N SER A 92 2.21 5.55 -7.73
CA SER A 92 2.83 4.54 -6.87
C SER A 92 3.60 3.47 -7.64
N SER A 93 3.21 3.17 -8.88
CA SER A 93 3.90 2.20 -9.74
C SER A 93 5.28 2.69 -10.20
N ALA A 94 5.51 4.01 -10.19
CA ALA A 94 6.74 4.65 -10.60
C ALA A 94 7.66 5.03 -9.42
N MET A 95 7.23 4.78 -8.18
CA MET A 95 8.00 5.13 -6.99
C MET A 95 9.29 4.33 -6.88
N THR A 96 10.34 5.02 -6.44
CA THR A 96 11.67 4.47 -6.16
C THR A 96 11.95 4.44 -4.66
N LEU A 97 13.05 3.79 -4.26
CA LEU A 97 13.49 3.83 -2.85
C LEU A 97 13.82 5.24 -2.35
N LYS A 98 14.15 6.18 -3.26
CA LYS A 98 14.32 7.60 -2.92
C LYS A 98 13.00 8.25 -2.52
N ASP A 99 11.92 7.92 -3.22
CA ASP A 99 10.59 8.43 -2.92
C ASP A 99 10.10 7.83 -1.60
N THR A 100 10.39 6.55 -1.36
CA THR A 100 10.16 5.91 -0.05
C THR A 100 10.94 6.61 1.07
N ASP A 101 12.21 6.98 0.85
CA ASP A 101 13.02 7.74 1.82
C ASP A 101 12.40 9.10 2.17
N MET A 102 11.81 9.78 1.19
CA MET A 102 11.09 11.04 1.40
C MET A 102 9.87 10.82 2.31
N ILE A 103 9.06 9.79 2.03
CA ILE A 103 7.87 9.46 2.83
C ILE A 103 8.28 9.12 4.28
N ILE A 104 9.31 8.27 4.47
CA ILE A 104 9.82 7.93 5.80
C ILE A 104 10.24 9.20 6.54
N THR A 105 11.00 10.07 5.87
CA THR A 105 11.51 11.30 6.48
C THR A 105 10.39 12.22 6.94
N GLU A 106 9.37 12.45 6.12
CA GLU A 106 8.24 13.33 6.47
C GLU A 106 7.35 12.73 7.55
N VAL A 107 7.10 11.41 7.53
CA VAL A 107 6.37 10.72 8.60
C VAL A 107 7.13 10.83 9.92
N LEU A 108 8.43 10.53 9.94
CA LEU A 108 9.24 10.57 11.16
C LEU A 108 9.39 11.98 11.74
N LYS A 109 9.26 13.03 10.92
CA LYS A 109 9.13 14.42 11.40
C LYS A 109 7.75 14.65 12.01
N ALA A 110 6.68 14.31 11.30
CA ALA A 110 5.30 14.55 11.71
C ALA A 110 4.96 13.90 13.06
N VAL A 111 5.39 12.64 13.28
CA VAL A 111 5.12 11.92 14.54
C VAL A 111 5.87 12.48 15.76
N LYS A 112 6.82 13.40 15.56
CA LYS A 112 7.60 14.07 16.62
C LYS A 112 7.10 15.47 16.93
N GLU A 113 6.12 15.98 16.19
CA GLU A 113 5.58 17.31 16.42
C GLU A 113 4.69 17.34 17.66
N ASP A 114 4.82 18.41 18.43
CA ASP A 114 4.13 18.57 19.70
C ASP A 114 2.61 18.53 19.50
N GLY A 115 1.94 17.66 20.25
CA GLY A 115 0.49 17.52 20.22
C GLY A 115 -0.05 16.57 19.15
N VAL A 116 0.77 16.12 18.19
CA VAL A 116 0.33 15.18 17.15
C VAL A 116 -0.01 13.82 17.77
N THR A 117 -1.21 13.35 17.45
CA THR A 117 -1.80 12.11 17.98
C THR A 117 -1.94 11.01 16.93
N GLY A 118 -1.77 11.34 15.64
CA GLY A 118 -1.81 10.38 14.54
C GLY A 118 -1.32 11.01 13.23
N VAL A 119 -0.77 10.18 12.34
CA VAL A 119 -0.36 10.61 10.99
C VAL A 119 -1.09 9.75 9.96
N ILE A 120 -1.63 10.38 8.93
CA ILE A 120 -2.27 9.70 7.80
C ILE A 120 -1.43 9.96 6.56
N VAL A 121 -1.19 8.95 5.73
CA VAL A 121 -0.50 9.06 4.45
C VAL A 121 -1.46 8.66 3.34
N THR A 122 -1.84 9.59 2.46
CA THR A 122 -2.60 9.24 1.26
C THR A 122 -1.64 8.82 0.16
N HIS A 123 -1.84 7.62 -0.36
CA HIS A 123 -0.87 6.93 -1.21
C HIS A 123 -1.55 6.15 -2.33
N GLY A 124 -0.86 5.96 -3.45
CA GLY A 124 -1.30 5.06 -4.52
C GLY A 124 -1.24 3.60 -4.09
N THR A 125 -2.13 2.77 -4.62
CA THR A 125 -2.38 1.40 -4.12
C THR A 125 -1.34 0.38 -4.57
N ASP A 126 -0.57 0.64 -5.63
CA ASP A 126 0.36 -0.35 -6.20
C ASP A 126 1.55 -0.67 -5.30
N SER A 127 2.07 0.33 -4.58
CA SER A 127 3.24 0.20 -3.70
C SER A 127 2.98 0.64 -2.25
N MET A 128 1.69 0.79 -1.88
CA MET A 128 1.31 1.18 -0.52
C MET A 128 1.85 0.21 0.54
N GLU A 129 1.79 -1.11 0.28
CA GLU A 129 2.30 -2.13 1.19
C GLU A 129 3.80 -2.03 1.44
N GLU A 130 4.56 -1.54 0.45
CA GLU A 130 6.01 -1.37 0.49
C GLU A 130 6.39 -0.11 1.27
N SER A 131 5.75 1.02 0.98
CA SER A 131 5.93 2.27 1.73
C SER A 131 5.52 2.10 3.20
N ALA A 132 4.41 1.41 3.46
CA ALA A 132 3.90 1.20 4.82
C ALA A 132 4.85 0.37 5.68
N ILE A 133 5.40 -0.74 5.14
CA ILE A 133 6.36 -1.56 5.90
C ILE A 133 7.72 -0.87 6.06
N ALA A 134 8.12 -0.02 5.11
CA ALA A 134 9.34 0.79 5.24
C ALA A 134 9.22 1.77 6.41
N VAL A 135 8.10 2.49 6.49
CA VAL A 135 7.79 3.39 7.61
C VAL A 135 7.68 2.60 8.92
N ASP A 136 6.93 1.49 8.94
CA ASP A 136 6.78 0.65 10.13
C ASP A 136 8.14 0.19 10.67
N THR A 137 9.12 -0.07 9.81
CA THR A 137 10.45 -0.55 10.23
C THR A 137 11.27 0.51 10.97
N PHE A 138 11.06 1.80 10.67
CA PHE A 138 11.82 2.92 11.27
C PHE A 138 11.03 3.72 12.32
N LEU A 139 9.75 3.39 12.53
CA LEU A 139 8.85 4.15 13.38
C LEU A 139 9.09 3.88 14.88
N ASP A 140 9.91 4.70 15.52
CA ASP A 140 10.10 4.69 16.98
C ASP A 140 9.16 5.72 17.64
N SER A 141 7.85 5.45 17.65
CA SER A 141 6.83 6.33 18.23
C SER A 141 5.56 5.56 18.60
N ASP A 142 4.85 6.06 19.63
CA ASP A 142 3.50 5.60 19.98
C ASP A 142 2.41 6.17 19.07
N VAL A 143 2.73 7.19 18.26
CA VAL A 143 1.80 7.81 17.33
C VAL A 143 1.52 6.83 16.17
N PRO A 144 0.26 6.40 15.96
CA PRO A 144 -0.08 5.53 14.84
C PRO A 144 0.10 6.25 13.50
N VAL A 145 0.64 5.52 12.52
CA VAL A 145 0.74 5.99 11.13
C VAL A 145 -0.18 5.16 10.25
N VAL A 146 -1.07 5.80 9.51
CA VAL A 146 -2.10 5.11 8.73
C VAL A 146 -1.98 5.46 7.26
N PHE A 147 -1.64 4.47 6.45
CA PHE A 147 -1.67 4.58 4.99
C PHE A 147 -3.09 4.33 4.49
N THR A 148 -3.51 5.10 3.50
CA THR A 148 -4.80 4.92 2.85
C THR A 148 -4.78 5.45 1.42
N GLY A 149 -5.82 5.14 0.65
CA GLY A 149 -5.96 5.51 -0.76
C GLY A 149 -7.34 5.13 -1.28
N SER A 150 -7.46 4.95 -2.59
CA SER A 150 -8.70 4.49 -3.21
C SER A 150 -8.41 3.63 -4.44
N MET A 151 -9.36 2.77 -4.78
CA MET A 151 -9.36 2.04 -6.06
C MET A 151 -9.98 2.84 -7.18
N LEU A 152 -10.94 3.71 -6.84
CA LEU A 152 -11.65 4.55 -7.78
C LEU A 152 -11.19 6.00 -7.65
N PRO A 153 -11.13 6.76 -8.77
CA PRO A 153 -10.71 8.16 -8.73
C PRO A 153 -11.68 9.02 -7.93
N PHE A 154 -11.25 10.24 -7.60
CA PHE A 154 -11.99 11.18 -6.77
C PHE A 154 -13.35 11.57 -7.37
N ASP A 155 -13.42 11.70 -8.70
CA ASP A 155 -14.64 12.09 -9.43
C ASP A 155 -15.55 10.90 -9.78
N ASP A 156 -15.19 9.67 -9.41
CA ASP A 156 -16.08 8.52 -9.58
C ASP A 156 -17.27 8.61 -8.61
N PRO A 157 -18.53 8.49 -9.09
CA PRO A 157 -19.72 8.52 -8.21
C PRO A 157 -19.75 7.46 -7.12
N LYS A 158 -18.95 6.39 -7.25
CA LYS A 158 -18.82 5.28 -6.31
C LYS A 158 -17.46 5.26 -5.63
N THR A 159 -16.73 6.38 -5.64
CA THR A 159 -15.39 6.47 -5.06
C THR A 159 -15.34 5.95 -3.63
N ASP A 160 -14.34 5.11 -3.35
CA ASP A 160 -14.06 4.55 -2.03
C ASP A 160 -13.18 5.46 -1.16
N GLY A 161 -12.62 6.52 -1.74
CA GLY A 161 -11.70 7.46 -1.07
C GLY A 161 -12.24 8.06 0.23
N PRO A 162 -13.44 8.67 0.26
CA PRO A 162 -13.99 9.25 1.49
C PRO A 162 -14.21 8.23 2.62
N ALA A 163 -14.64 7.01 2.29
CA ALA A 163 -14.85 5.95 3.27
C ALA A 163 -13.52 5.44 3.84
N ASN A 164 -12.51 5.27 2.98
CA ASN A 164 -11.17 4.87 3.39
C ASN A 164 -10.48 5.95 4.25
N LEU A 165 -10.62 7.23 3.90
CA LEU A 165 -10.13 8.34 4.72
C LEU A 165 -10.83 8.44 6.07
N LEU A 166 -12.15 8.26 6.12
CA LEU A 166 -12.88 8.20 7.39
C LEU A 166 -12.37 7.06 8.27
N LEU A 167 -12.13 5.89 7.69
CA LEU A 167 -11.53 4.75 8.38
C LEU A 167 -10.10 5.07 8.87
N ALA A 168 -9.31 5.78 8.06
CA ALA A 168 -7.97 6.20 8.43
C ALA A 168 -7.96 7.16 9.63
N VAL A 169 -8.88 8.14 9.66
CA VAL A 169 -9.05 9.05 10.80
C VAL A 169 -9.43 8.29 12.07
N ARG A 170 -10.39 7.36 11.98
CA ARG A 170 -10.78 6.50 13.12
C ARG A 170 -9.61 5.64 13.59
N THR A 171 -8.86 5.04 12.66
CA THR A 171 -7.69 4.21 12.96
C THR A 171 -6.60 5.00 13.66
N ALA A 172 -6.31 6.21 13.18
CA ALA A 172 -5.26 7.08 13.72
C ALA A 172 -5.60 7.67 15.09
N THR A 173 -6.89 7.75 15.44
CA THR A 173 -7.37 8.32 16.71
C THR A 173 -7.77 7.26 17.75
N ALA A 174 -7.85 5.99 17.36
CA ALA A 174 -8.19 4.88 18.23
C ALA A 174 -7.08 4.63 19.29
N PRO A 175 -7.37 4.74 20.60
CA PRO A 175 -6.37 4.56 21.66
C PRO A 175 -5.66 3.20 21.62
N GLU A 176 -6.37 2.14 21.21
CA GLU A 176 -5.85 0.79 21.09
C GLU A 176 -4.81 0.61 19.98
N ASN A 177 -4.67 1.58 19.07
CA ASN A 177 -3.67 1.55 17.99
C ASN A 177 -2.36 2.25 18.35
N ARG A 178 -2.31 2.95 19.50
CA ARG A 178 -1.08 3.58 19.98
C ARG A 178 0.02 2.54 20.26
N GLY A 179 1.26 2.86 19.91
CA GLY A 179 2.42 1.97 20.12
C GLY A 179 2.44 0.76 19.19
N LYS A 180 1.45 0.61 18.31
CA LYS A 180 1.41 -0.49 17.35
C LYS A 180 2.13 -0.12 16.04
N GLY A 181 2.50 1.12 15.76
CA GLY A 181 3.25 1.44 14.54
C GLY A 181 2.33 1.71 13.34
N ALA A 182 2.66 1.19 12.15
CA ALA A 182 1.96 1.57 10.93
C ALA A 182 0.82 0.61 10.53
N PHE A 183 -0.17 1.16 9.83
CA PHE A 183 -1.39 0.49 9.38
C PHE A 183 -1.73 0.83 7.94
N ILE A 184 -2.56 -0.01 7.32
CA ILE A 184 -3.30 0.29 6.08
C ILE A 184 -4.79 0.28 6.43
N ALA A 185 -5.47 1.40 6.20
CA ALA A 185 -6.91 1.55 6.36
C ALA A 185 -7.56 1.56 4.96
N PHE A 186 -8.23 0.47 4.60
CA PHE A 186 -8.74 0.27 3.25
C PHE A 186 -9.91 -0.71 3.23
N GLY A 187 -10.99 -0.39 2.51
CA GLY A 187 -12.09 -1.32 2.27
C GLY A 187 -12.71 -1.89 3.54
N GLU A 188 -13.02 -1.02 4.51
CA GLU A 188 -13.55 -1.35 5.84
C GLU A 188 -12.58 -2.13 6.75
N LYS A 189 -11.36 -2.43 6.31
CA LYS A 189 -10.35 -3.16 7.09
C LYS A 189 -9.26 -2.21 7.62
N THR A 190 -8.87 -2.44 8.87
CA THR A 190 -7.65 -1.88 9.47
C THR A 190 -6.60 -2.97 9.57
N LEU A 191 -5.58 -2.90 8.72
CA LEU A 191 -4.53 -3.92 8.60
C LEU A 191 -3.23 -3.39 9.19
N ARG A 192 -2.49 -4.25 9.90
CA ARG A 192 -1.11 -3.95 10.31
C ARG A 192 -0.26 -3.83 9.04
N ALA A 193 0.63 -2.84 8.94
CA ALA A 193 1.46 -2.69 7.75
C ALA A 193 2.25 -3.96 7.45
N ARG A 194 2.82 -4.59 8.48
CA ARG A 194 3.50 -5.88 8.36
C ARG A 194 2.53 -7.01 8.05
N GLY A 195 2.74 -7.65 6.90
CA GLY A 195 1.90 -8.75 6.40
C GLY A 195 0.72 -8.30 5.54
N ALA A 196 0.41 -6.99 5.49
CA ALA A 196 -0.59 -6.46 4.57
C ALA A 196 -0.07 -6.48 3.12
N TYR A 197 -0.97 -6.76 2.18
CA TYR A 197 -0.67 -6.77 0.75
C TYR A 197 -1.90 -6.45 -0.10
N LYS A 198 -1.67 -6.01 -1.34
CA LYS A 198 -2.68 -5.81 -2.36
C LYS A 198 -3.17 -7.16 -2.88
N SER A 199 -4.33 -7.59 -2.41
CA SER A 199 -4.91 -8.90 -2.75
C SER A 199 -5.72 -8.89 -4.05
N ASN A 200 -6.19 -7.73 -4.50
CA ASN A 200 -7.01 -7.61 -5.70
C ASN A 200 -6.74 -6.31 -6.45
N ALA A 201 -6.52 -6.43 -7.77
CA ALA A 201 -6.22 -5.30 -8.64
C ALA A 201 -7.41 -4.36 -8.93
N ASN A 202 -8.65 -4.76 -8.65
CA ASN A 202 -9.86 -4.02 -9.04
C ASN A 202 -10.88 -3.82 -7.91
N SER A 203 -10.88 -4.70 -6.91
CA SER A 203 -11.88 -4.64 -5.84
C SER A 203 -11.60 -3.52 -4.85
N VAL A 204 -12.65 -2.82 -4.41
CA VAL A 204 -12.60 -1.74 -3.41
C VAL A 204 -12.15 -2.22 -2.02
N ASP A 205 -12.22 -3.52 -1.75
CA ASP A 205 -11.65 -4.19 -0.58
C ASP A 205 -10.29 -4.87 -0.87
N GLY A 206 -9.57 -4.38 -1.88
CA GLY A 206 -8.46 -5.08 -2.50
C GLY A 206 -7.14 -5.11 -1.71
N PHE A 207 -7.17 -4.90 -0.39
CA PHE A 207 -6.06 -5.21 0.51
C PHE A 207 -6.47 -6.32 1.48
N ASP A 208 -5.52 -7.19 1.77
CA ASP A 208 -5.65 -8.25 2.77
C ASP A 208 -4.36 -8.40 3.57
N SER A 209 -4.32 -9.33 4.51
CA SER A 209 -3.17 -9.54 5.38
C SER A 209 -2.92 -11.02 5.64
N ASN A 210 -1.64 -11.41 5.58
CA ASN A 210 -1.18 -12.71 6.05
C ASN A 210 -0.75 -12.69 7.53
N ALA A 211 -0.76 -11.51 8.17
CA ALA A 211 -0.50 -11.38 9.60
C ALA A 211 -1.71 -11.80 10.43
N ASP A 212 -1.45 -12.53 11.51
CA ASP A 212 -2.39 -12.72 12.60
C ASP A 212 -2.34 -11.54 13.60
N ASN A 213 -3.27 -11.55 14.55
CA ASN A 213 -3.36 -10.52 15.59
C ASN A 213 -2.24 -10.60 16.64
N GLU A 214 -1.45 -11.68 16.66
CA GLU A 214 -0.38 -11.93 17.65
C GLU A 214 1.00 -11.52 17.11
N LEU A 215 1.07 -11.06 15.86
CA LEU A 215 2.32 -10.67 15.22
C LEU A 215 3.07 -9.61 16.03
N THR A 216 4.23 -10.01 16.55
CA THR A 216 5.12 -9.11 17.29
C THR A 216 5.90 -8.26 16.30
N ARG A 217 5.78 -6.93 16.44
CA ARG A 217 6.56 -5.98 15.66
C ARG A 217 8.01 -5.96 16.17
N PRO A 218 9.04 -6.11 15.30
CA PRO A 218 10.42 -5.93 15.70
C PRO A 218 10.69 -4.53 16.25
N ALA A 219 11.74 -4.37 17.06
CA ALA A 219 12.18 -3.05 17.49
C ALA A 219 12.50 -2.16 16.29
N ALA A 220 12.12 -0.88 16.38
CA ALA A 220 12.37 0.08 15.32
C ALA A 220 13.88 0.22 15.06
N LEU A 221 14.26 0.30 13.78
CA LEU A 221 15.63 0.55 13.39
C LEU A 221 15.91 2.06 13.38
N ALA A 222 17.17 2.44 13.58
CA ALA A 222 17.61 3.80 13.32
C ALA A 222 17.56 4.08 11.80
N TYR A 223 16.81 5.11 11.40
CA TYR A 223 16.64 5.43 9.98
C TYR A 223 17.97 5.64 9.24
N LYS A 224 18.07 5.00 8.08
CA LYS A 224 19.15 5.17 7.08
C LYS A 224 18.54 5.16 5.68
N PRO A 225 18.98 6.05 4.76
CA PRO A 225 18.46 6.08 3.40
C PRO A 225 18.58 4.76 2.65
N LEU A 226 17.53 4.44 1.89
CA LEU A 226 17.36 3.22 1.11
C LEU A 226 17.74 3.39 -0.37
N GLU A 227 17.77 4.62 -0.93
CA GLU A 227 17.98 4.93 -2.37
C GLU A 227 19.09 4.10 -3.07
N HIS A 228 20.13 3.69 -2.34
CA HIS A 228 21.26 2.95 -2.88
C HIS A 228 21.28 1.45 -2.55
N GLN A 229 20.23 0.90 -1.94
CA GLN A 229 20.13 -0.52 -1.58
C GLN A 229 19.39 -1.29 -2.66
N ARG A 230 20.11 -1.68 -3.72
CA ARG A 230 19.56 -2.51 -4.80
C ARG A 230 19.28 -3.93 -4.28
N VAL A 231 18.00 -4.24 -4.10
CA VAL A 231 17.49 -5.58 -3.78
C VAL A 231 16.52 -5.97 -4.89
N ASP A 232 16.79 -7.10 -5.53
CA ASP A 232 15.99 -7.59 -6.66
C ASP A 232 15.07 -8.74 -6.21
N ILE A 233 13.87 -8.79 -6.78
CA ILE A 233 12.92 -9.91 -6.64
C ILE A 233 13.04 -10.79 -7.88
N ILE A 234 13.19 -12.11 -7.69
CA ILE A 234 13.33 -13.08 -8.77
C ILE A 234 12.28 -14.18 -8.59
N ALA A 235 11.38 -14.29 -9.56
CA ALA A 235 10.34 -15.31 -9.56
C ALA A 235 10.89 -16.68 -9.95
N ALA A 236 10.53 -17.70 -9.16
CA ALA A 236 10.76 -19.10 -9.50
C ALA A 236 9.55 -19.69 -10.24
N TYR A 237 9.85 -20.55 -11.20
CA TYR A 237 8.87 -21.30 -11.99
C TYR A 237 9.47 -22.64 -12.44
N PRO A 238 8.67 -23.61 -12.90
CA PRO A 238 9.20 -24.87 -13.41
C PRO A 238 10.18 -24.62 -14.56
N GLY A 239 11.43 -25.07 -14.41
CA GLY A 239 12.49 -24.84 -15.39
C GLY A 239 13.12 -23.44 -15.34
N ALA A 240 12.89 -22.65 -14.28
CA ALA A 240 13.54 -21.36 -14.13
C ALA A 240 15.07 -21.50 -14.09
N PRO A 241 15.80 -20.81 -15.00
CA PRO A 241 17.25 -20.93 -15.08
C PRO A 241 17.93 -20.03 -14.04
N ARG A 242 19.20 -20.33 -13.74
CA ARG A 242 20.05 -19.46 -12.90
C ARG A 242 20.32 -18.07 -13.50
N ALA A 243 20.13 -17.91 -14.81
CA ALA A 243 20.57 -16.72 -15.56
C ALA A 243 20.04 -15.39 -14.98
N LEU A 244 18.80 -15.34 -14.47
CA LEU A 244 18.25 -14.12 -13.89
C LEU A 244 18.92 -13.77 -12.55
N VAL A 245 19.25 -14.77 -11.73
CA VAL A 245 20.01 -14.59 -10.49
C VAL A 245 21.40 -14.06 -10.81
N ASP A 246 22.11 -14.72 -11.72
CA ASP A 246 23.47 -14.32 -12.09
C ASP A 246 23.50 -12.91 -12.69
N ALA A 247 22.56 -12.57 -13.57
CA ALA A 247 22.46 -11.25 -14.19
C ALA A 247 22.13 -10.14 -13.16
N SER A 248 21.23 -10.42 -12.22
CA SER A 248 20.88 -9.51 -11.12
C SER A 248 22.12 -9.16 -10.28
N LEU A 249 22.86 -10.18 -9.86
CA LEU A 249 24.09 -10.03 -9.07
C LEU A 249 25.19 -9.31 -9.86
N ALA A 250 25.39 -9.68 -11.14
CA ALA A 250 26.35 -9.01 -12.02
C ALA A 250 26.02 -7.53 -12.24
N SER A 251 24.74 -7.16 -12.18
CA SER A 251 24.26 -5.78 -12.26
C SER A 251 24.30 -5.04 -10.92
N GLY A 252 24.88 -5.63 -9.87
CA GLY A 252 25.13 -4.98 -8.58
C GLY A 252 24.03 -5.11 -7.54
N ALA A 253 23.15 -6.12 -7.63
CA ALA A 253 22.22 -6.42 -6.55
C ALA A 253 22.99 -6.81 -5.27
N LYS A 254 22.59 -6.23 -4.14
CA LYS A 254 23.24 -6.41 -2.82
C LYS A 254 22.59 -7.50 -1.97
N ALA A 255 21.35 -7.84 -2.29
CA ALA A 255 20.59 -8.94 -1.71
C ALA A 255 19.51 -9.39 -2.71
N LEU A 256 18.95 -10.57 -2.48
CA LEU A 256 17.93 -11.17 -3.34
C LEU A 256 16.70 -11.57 -2.53
N VAL A 257 15.53 -11.35 -3.11
CA VAL A 257 14.30 -12.04 -2.73
C VAL A 257 13.97 -13.04 -3.82
N ILE A 258 13.82 -14.30 -3.46
CA ILE A 258 13.35 -15.34 -4.37
C ILE A 258 11.88 -15.57 -4.09
N GLU A 259 11.04 -15.32 -5.08
CA GLU A 259 9.62 -15.65 -5.01
C GLU A 259 9.44 -17.12 -5.41
N GLY A 260 9.49 -18.00 -4.41
CA GLY A 260 9.42 -19.44 -4.58
C GLY A 260 8.02 -19.96 -4.95
N MET A 261 7.95 -21.24 -5.30
CA MET A 261 6.68 -21.94 -5.54
C MET A 261 6.22 -22.69 -4.29
N GLY A 262 4.91 -22.77 -4.06
CA GLY A 262 4.35 -23.51 -2.92
C GLY A 262 4.84 -22.93 -1.59
N ALA A 263 5.41 -23.76 -0.72
CA ALA A 263 5.97 -23.33 0.57
C ALA A 263 7.38 -22.67 0.46
N GLY A 264 7.73 -22.06 -0.68
CA GLY A 264 9.05 -21.46 -0.91
C GLY A 264 10.09 -22.41 -1.53
N ASN A 265 9.67 -23.26 -2.47
CA ASN A 265 10.55 -24.21 -3.18
C ASN A 265 11.00 -23.67 -4.54
N VAL A 266 12.16 -24.13 -5.01
CA VAL A 266 12.76 -23.73 -6.29
C VAL A 266 13.31 -24.93 -7.07
N GLY A 267 13.57 -24.74 -8.37
CA GLY A 267 14.28 -25.72 -9.19
C GLY A 267 15.79 -25.77 -8.90
N GLY A 268 16.44 -26.85 -9.35
CA GLY A 268 17.87 -27.09 -9.09
C GLY A 268 18.80 -25.97 -9.58
N ASP A 269 18.57 -25.44 -10.77
CA ASP A 269 19.42 -24.38 -11.34
C ASP A 269 19.39 -23.10 -10.51
N ILE A 270 18.19 -22.62 -10.13
CA ILE A 270 18.06 -21.50 -9.19
C ILE A 270 18.72 -21.81 -7.86
N ALA A 271 18.55 -23.03 -7.32
CA ALA A 271 19.14 -23.40 -6.04
C ALA A 271 20.68 -23.37 -6.05
N LEU A 272 21.30 -23.72 -7.17
CA LEU A 272 22.74 -23.56 -7.38
C LEU A 272 23.14 -22.08 -7.36
N ALA A 273 22.39 -21.22 -8.05
CA ALA A 273 22.65 -19.78 -8.05
C ALA A 273 22.49 -19.14 -6.65
N ILE A 274 21.46 -19.56 -5.90
CA ILE A 274 21.25 -19.16 -4.49
C ILE A 274 22.44 -19.60 -3.63
N SER A 275 22.89 -20.85 -3.80
CA SER A 275 24.07 -21.35 -3.06
C SER A 275 25.31 -20.51 -3.35
N ASP A 276 25.58 -20.21 -4.63
CA ASP A 276 26.71 -19.38 -5.04
C ASP A 276 26.62 -17.95 -4.47
N ALA A 277 25.42 -17.39 -4.35
CA ALA A 277 25.18 -16.08 -3.75
C ALA A 277 25.48 -16.10 -2.23
N LEU A 278 25.03 -17.13 -1.52
CA LEU A 278 25.28 -17.30 -0.07
C LEU A 278 26.77 -17.51 0.23
N ASP A 279 27.48 -18.26 -0.61
CA ASP A 279 28.94 -18.44 -0.49
C ASP A 279 29.68 -17.10 -0.62
N LYS A 280 29.15 -16.17 -1.43
CA LYS A 280 29.62 -14.78 -1.55
C LYS A 280 29.09 -13.84 -0.45
N LYS A 281 28.39 -14.37 0.56
CA LYS A 281 27.78 -13.61 1.68
C LYS A 281 26.72 -12.59 1.23
N ILE A 282 26.06 -12.86 0.11
CA ILE A 282 24.92 -12.05 -0.35
C ILE A 282 23.66 -12.59 0.35
N PRO A 283 22.91 -11.76 1.10
CA PRO A 283 21.68 -12.20 1.75
C PRO A 283 20.63 -12.64 0.74
N VAL A 284 19.95 -13.75 1.03
CA VAL A 284 18.84 -14.27 0.23
C VAL A 284 17.65 -14.54 1.13
N VAL A 285 16.51 -13.95 0.80
CA VAL A 285 15.21 -14.23 1.42
C VAL A 285 14.36 -15.06 0.46
N MET A 286 13.73 -16.12 0.97
CA MET A 286 12.75 -16.93 0.24
C MET A 286 11.34 -16.48 0.63
N SER A 287 10.63 -15.89 -0.33
CA SER A 287 9.18 -15.64 -0.29
C SER A 287 8.44 -16.74 -1.07
N THR A 288 7.13 -16.60 -1.22
CA THR A 288 6.33 -17.42 -2.12
C THR A 288 5.44 -16.57 -3.02
N ARG A 289 5.14 -17.09 -4.21
CA ARG A 289 4.12 -16.55 -5.11
C ARG A 289 2.69 -16.85 -4.64
N VAL A 290 2.53 -17.79 -3.72
CA VAL A 290 1.22 -18.19 -3.20
C VAL A 290 0.67 -17.07 -2.32
N ASP A 291 -0.61 -16.76 -2.47
CA ASP A 291 -1.21 -15.60 -1.81
C ASP A 291 -1.26 -15.70 -0.29
N ALA A 292 -1.54 -16.90 0.24
CA ALA A 292 -1.66 -17.15 1.67
C ALA A 292 -0.92 -18.43 2.09
N GLY A 293 -0.51 -18.46 3.37
CA GLY A 293 0.31 -19.53 3.94
C GLY A 293 1.71 -19.05 4.28
N ARG A 294 2.49 -19.92 4.91
CA ARG A 294 3.85 -19.61 5.40
C ARG A 294 4.90 -20.26 4.53
N VAL A 295 6.04 -19.59 4.37
CA VAL A 295 7.25 -20.20 3.82
C VAL A 295 7.84 -21.13 4.87
N GLU A 296 7.60 -22.42 4.70
CA GLU A 296 8.06 -23.47 5.59
C GLU A 296 9.17 -24.29 4.92
N GLY A 297 10.38 -24.25 5.49
CA GLY A 297 11.53 -25.02 5.02
C GLY A 297 11.41 -26.51 5.30
N THR A 298 10.40 -27.18 4.75
CA THR A 298 10.05 -28.58 5.07
C THR A 298 10.62 -29.59 4.08
N TYR A 299 10.80 -29.22 2.81
CA TYR A 299 11.26 -30.14 1.76
C TYR A 299 12.80 -30.17 1.66
N GLY A 300 13.37 -31.36 1.55
CA GLY A 300 14.79 -31.59 1.26
C GLY A 300 15.11 -31.62 -0.24
N GLY A 301 16.36 -31.92 -0.58
CA GLY A 301 16.86 -31.92 -1.96
C GLY A 301 17.38 -30.55 -2.41
N ALA A 302 18.02 -30.49 -3.58
CA ALA A 302 18.82 -29.33 -3.99
C ALA A 302 18.06 -27.99 -3.93
N GLY A 303 16.77 -27.97 -4.33
CA GLY A 303 15.92 -26.78 -4.30
C GLY A 303 14.81 -26.78 -3.24
N GLY A 304 14.85 -27.73 -2.31
CA GLY A 304 13.91 -27.79 -1.20
C GLY A 304 14.20 -26.73 -0.13
N GLY A 305 13.15 -26.14 0.43
CA GLY A 305 13.28 -25.08 1.43
C GLY A 305 14.13 -25.45 2.66
N ALA A 306 14.10 -26.71 3.12
CA ALA A 306 14.90 -27.17 4.27
C ALA A 306 16.40 -27.11 3.98
N THR A 307 16.82 -27.57 2.81
CA THR A 307 18.22 -27.59 2.37
C THR A 307 18.76 -26.17 2.24
N LEU A 308 17.96 -25.27 1.66
CA LEU A 308 18.35 -23.88 1.45
C LEU A 308 18.38 -23.10 2.78
N ALA A 309 17.44 -23.34 3.68
CA ALA A 309 17.46 -22.77 5.03
C ALA A 309 18.73 -23.20 5.80
N ALA A 310 19.12 -24.47 5.71
CA ALA A 310 20.37 -24.97 6.33
C ALA A 310 21.64 -24.29 5.78
N LYS A 311 21.60 -23.80 4.53
CA LYS A 311 22.68 -23.00 3.93
C LYS A 311 22.64 -21.51 4.28
N GLY A 312 21.58 -21.04 4.95
CA GLY A 312 21.45 -19.66 5.40
C GLY A 312 20.47 -18.80 4.59
N VAL A 313 19.64 -19.38 3.72
CA VAL A 313 18.46 -18.67 3.19
C VAL A 313 17.53 -18.31 4.34
N ILE A 314 17.00 -17.09 4.31
CA ILE A 314 16.05 -16.58 5.31
C ILE A 314 14.64 -16.81 4.77
N GLY A 315 13.78 -17.50 5.51
CA GLY A 315 12.36 -17.62 5.13
C GLY A 315 11.62 -16.31 5.38
N ALA A 316 10.75 -15.89 4.48
CA ALA A 316 9.95 -14.69 4.64
C ALA A 316 8.75 -14.85 5.59
N ASP A 317 8.53 -16.07 6.09
CA ASP A 317 7.36 -16.47 6.87
C ASP A 317 6.04 -16.09 6.16
N ILE A 318 5.37 -15.03 6.63
CA ILE A 318 4.10 -14.51 6.10
C ILE A 318 4.26 -13.41 5.05
N LEU A 319 5.48 -12.87 4.88
CA LEU A 319 5.73 -11.67 4.10
C LEU A 319 5.83 -12.00 2.61
N ARG A 320 5.15 -11.20 1.78
CA ARG A 320 5.26 -11.28 0.32
C ARG A 320 6.57 -10.68 -0.17
N ALA A 321 6.85 -10.86 -1.46
CA ALA A 321 8.13 -10.49 -2.05
C ALA A 321 8.40 -8.97 -1.99
N GLY A 322 7.38 -8.13 -2.19
CA GLY A 322 7.47 -6.67 -2.08
C GLY A 322 7.94 -6.23 -0.68
N GLN A 323 7.23 -6.66 0.37
CA GLN A 323 7.63 -6.34 1.75
C GLN A 323 9.00 -6.93 2.12
N SER A 324 9.30 -8.16 1.69
CA SER A 324 10.60 -8.80 1.93
C SER A 324 11.76 -7.99 1.31
N ARG A 325 11.55 -7.45 0.11
CA ARG A 325 12.53 -6.60 -0.58
C ARG A 325 12.81 -5.33 0.21
N ILE A 326 11.77 -4.67 0.74
CA ILE A 326 11.91 -3.46 1.55
C ILE A 326 12.63 -3.74 2.87
N LEU A 327 12.30 -4.82 3.56
CA LEU A 327 12.98 -5.19 4.81
C LEU A 327 14.46 -5.51 4.57
N LEU A 328 14.80 -6.19 3.47
CA LEU A 328 16.21 -6.39 3.09
C LEU A 328 16.91 -5.07 2.79
N ALA A 329 16.27 -4.12 2.10
CA ALA A 329 16.83 -2.81 1.87
C ALA A 329 17.10 -2.07 3.21
N CYS A 330 16.17 -2.15 4.16
CA CYS A 330 16.32 -1.58 5.50
C CYS A 330 17.49 -2.23 6.27
N ALA A 331 17.59 -3.56 6.23
CA ALA A 331 18.68 -4.31 6.87
C ALA A 331 20.05 -3.91 6.28
N LEU A 332 20.15 -3.83 4.95
CA LEU A 332 21.38 -3.40 4.25
C LEU A 332 21.78 -1.96 4.60
N ALA A 333 20.82 -1.03 4.61
CA ALA A 333 21.07 0.38 4.91
C ALA A 333 21.58 0.57 6.35
N THR A 334 21.06 -0.22 7.29
CA THR A 334 21.36 -0.13 8.73
C THR A 334 22.48 -1.08 9.17
N LYS A 335 22.91 -2.01 8.31
CA LYS A 335 23.80 -3.12 8.64
C LYS A 335 23.26 -4.03 9.74
N THR A 336 21.94 -4.17 9.81
CA THR A 336 21.24 -5.08 10.72
C THR A 336 21.28 -6.49 10.14
N ASP A 337 21.39 -7.53 10.99
CA ASP A 337 21.20 -8.92 10.54
C ASP A 337 19.77 -9.07 10.01
N PRO A 338 19.56 -9.36 8.71
CA PRO A 338 18.21 -9.43 8.15
C PRO A 338 17.32 -10.44 8.87
N LYS A 339 17.87 -11.49 9.49
CA LYS A 339 17.11 -12.49 10.25
C LYS A 339 16.31 -11.92 11.41
N THR A 340 16.64 -10.73 11.91
CA THR A 340 15.88 -10.10 13.00
C THR A 340 14.63 -9.37 12.51
N LEU A 341 14.43 -9.26 11.19
CA LEU A 341 13.30 -8.55 10.58
C LEU A 341 12.24 -9.49 10.00
N PHE A 342 12.52 -10.80 9.90
CA PHE A 342 11.64 -11.84 9.40
C PHE A 342 11.29 -12.80 10.53
#